data_AF-A0A556PUI3-F1
#
_entry.id   AF-A0A556PUI3-F1
#
_cell.length_a   1.000
_cell.length_b   1.000
_cell.length_c   1.000
_cell.angle_alpha   90.00
_cell.angle_beta   90.00
_cell.angle_gamma   90.00
#
_symmetry.space_group_name_H-M   'P 1'
#
loop_
_entity.id
_entity.type
_entity.pdbx_description
1 polymer ?
#
loop_
_entity_poly.entity_id
_entity_poly.type
_entity_poly.pdbx_seq_one_letter_code
_entity_poly.pdbx_strand_id
1 'polypeptide(L)'
;MELIVFLIFIFIISISLIFPMVFKGERKEKPDDKASIWLVSFVSFLLALLITAIFGGLALVLLGTLNVANVMFSIDVSASKLIVLTVCYFIYLFTIESVPETIINFLISIKLFQQILLALVRILVFGMIAALVGLNYEQSLLIATGSAIVLLIIELLYDFKQKSDQPSQ
;
A
#
# COMPACT_ATOMS: atom_id res chain seq x y z
N MET A 1 9.15 1.99 19.59
CA MET A 1 10.28 2.94 19.54
C MET A 1 10.51 3.46 18.12
N GLU A 2 10.51 2.57 17.11
CA GLU A 2 10.69 2.94 15.69
C GLU A 2 9.65 3.95 15.16
N LEU A 3 8.37 3.82 15.52
CA LEU A 3 7.33 4.78 15.10
C LEU A 3 7.55 6.18 15.67
N ILE A 4 8.01 6.30 16.92
CA ILE A 4 8.29 7.61 17.53
C ILE A 4 9.46 8.28 16.79
N VAL A 5 10.50 7.53 16.47
CA VAL A 5 11.64 8.02 15.68
C VAL A 5 11.19 8.47 14.29
N PHE A 6 10.34 7.69 13.62
CA PHE A 6 9.75 8.04 12.33
C PHE A 6 8.93 9.34 12.38
N LEU A 7 8.09 9.52 13.41
CA LEU A 7 7.30 10.74 13.59
C LEU A 7 8.16 11.97 13.86
N ILE A 8 9.19 11.83 14.71
CA ILE A 8 10.15 12.92 14.97
C ILE A 8 10.86 13.31 13.66
N PHE A 9 11.24 12.32 12.84
CA PHE A 9 11.89 12.57 11.57
C PHE A 9 10.98 13.34 10.59
N ILE A 10 9.72 12.91 10.44
CA ILE A 10 8.73 13.63 9.61
C ILE A 10 8.51 15.05 10.15
N PHE A 11 8.44 15.22 11.46
CA PHE A 11 8.23 16.52 12.08
C PHE A 11 9.39 17.47 11.78
N ILE A 12 10.64 17.02 11.93
CA ILE A 12 11.84 17.81 11.63
C ILE A 12 11.89 18.22 10.16
N ILE A 13 11.58 17.30 9.23
CA ILE A 13 11.54 17.62 7.80
C ILE A 13 10.43 18.63 7.50
N SER A 14 9.23 18.41 8.03
CA SER A 14 8.07 19.26 7.80
C SER A 14 8.32 20.68 8.30
N ILE A 15 8.85 20.83 9.52
CA ILE A 15 9.12 22.16 10.08
C ILE A 15 10.27 22.85 9.33
N SER A 16 11.30 22.11 8.91
CA SER A 16 12.40 22.65 8.12
C SER A 16 11.96 23.17 6.74
N LEU A 17 10.91 22.59 6.15
CA LEU A 17 10.32 23.03 4.89
C LEU A 17 9.33 24.18 5.07
N ILE A 18 8.43 24.08 6.06
CA ILE A 18 7.36 25.05 6.28
C ILE A 18 7.91 26.36 6.84
N PHE A 19 8.85 26.31 7.78
CA PHE A 19 9.38 27.51 8.44
C PHE A 19 9.91 28.57 7.46
N PRO A 20 10.82 28.25 6.51
CA PRO A 20 11.28 29.24 5.54
C PRO A 20 10.18 29.70 4.57
N MET A 21 9.17 28.87 4.30
CA MET A 21 8.04 29.22 3.44
C MET A 21 7.14 30.27 4.12
N VAL A 22 6.76 30.04 5.37
CA VAL A 22 5.94 30.97 6.16
C VAL A 22 6.72 32.25 6.45
N PHE A 23 8.01 32.15 6.78
CA PHE A 23 8.87 33.32 7.02
C PHE A 23 9.02 34.22 5.78
N LYS A 24 9.21 33.63 4.59
CA LYS A 24 9.23 34.39 3.33
C LYS A 24 7.87 34.99 2.99
N GLY A 25 6.77 34.33 3.34
CA GLY A 25 5.41 34.84 3.17
C GLY A 25 5.18 36.11 4.01
N GLU A 26 5.46 36.05 5.31
CA GLU A 26 5.25 37.18 6.22
C GLU A 26 6.17 38.39 5.89
N ARG A 27 7.44 38.15 5.54
CA ARG A 27 8.37 39.23 5.15
C ARG A 27 7.98 39.96 3.85
N LYS A 28 7.22 39.33 2.96
CA LYS A 28 6.70 40.00 1.75
C LYS A 28 5.58 40.98 2.07
N GLU A 29 4.84 40.75 3.16
CA GLU A 29 3.70 41.57 3.54
C GLU A 29 4.05 42.64 4.59
N LYS A 30 4.96 42.36 5.55
CA LYS A 30 5.32 43.30 6.63
C LYS A 30 6.81 43.19 7.04
N PRO A 31 7.70 44.07 6.51
CA PRO A 31 9.15 43.91 6.68
C PRO A 31 9.73 44.35 8.06
N ASP A 32 9.03 45.18 8.84
CA ASP A 32 9.62 45.86 10.02
C ASP A 32 9.22 45.29 11.39
N ASP A 33 8.36 44.28 11.46
CA ASP A 33 7.77 43.86 12.72
C ASP A 33 8.51 42.64 13.34
N LYS A 34 9.36 42.85 14.34
CA LYS A 34 10.07 41.76 15.05
C LYS A 34 9.12 40.82 15.81
N ALA A 35 7.89 41.25 16.09
CA ALA A 35 6.85 40.41 16.70
C ALA A 35 6.39 39.27 15.77
N SER A 36 6.62 39.38 14.46
CA SER A 36 6.28 38.36 13.45
C SER A 36 7.01 37.03 13.64
N ILE A 37 8.26 37.02 14.12
CA ILE A 37 9.07 35.79 14.17
C ILE A 37 8.46 34.75 15.10
N TRP A 38 7.91 35.19 16.25
CA TRP A 38 7.23 34.30 17.18
C TRP A 38 5.96 33.70 16.56
N LEU A 39 5.19 34.52 15.84
CA LEU A 39 3.97 34.10 15.14
C LEU A 39 4.28 33.15 13.99
N VAL A 40 5.29 33.45 13.16
CA VAL A 40 5.81 32.57 12.10
C VAL A 40 6.23 31.22 12.65
N SER A 41 6.96 31.22 13.78
CA SER A 41 7.43 29.98 14.40
C SER A 41 6.25 29.16 14.94
N PHE A 42 5.26 29.82 15.55
CA PHE A 42 4.05 29.16 16.06
C PHE A 42 3.20 28.55 14.93
N VAL A 43 2.93 29.32 13.86
CA VAL A 43 2.17 28.85 12.70
C VAL A 43 2.90 27.69 12.02
N SER A 44 4.21 27.80 11.82
CA SER A 44 5.01 26.75 11.19
C SER A 44 5.03 25.46 12.03
N PHE A 45 5.12 25.60 13.35
CA PHE A 45 5.06 24.47 14.28
C PHE A 45 3.70 23.76 14.21
N LEU A 46 2.60 24.52 14.25
CA LEU A 46 1.24 23.97 14.22
C LEU A 46 0.94 23.27 12.90
N LEU A 47 1.42 23.83 11.79
CA LEU A 47 1.28 23.22 10.45
C LEU A 47 2.15 21.96 10.30
N ALA A 48 3.38 21.97 10.81
CA ALA A 48 4.24 20.79 10.82
C ALA A 48 3.65 19.65 11.69
N LEU A 49 3.01 20.02 12.81
CA LEU A 49 2.32 19.07 13.68
C LEU A 49 1.10 18.46 12.98
N LEU A 50 0.33 19.24 12.22
CA LEU A 50 -0.76 18.74 11.40
C LEU A 50 -0.28 17.71 10.38
N ILE A 51 0.77 18.02 9.62
CA ILE A 51 1.36 17.08 8.64
C ILE A 51 1.82 15.80 9.34
N THR A 52 2.52 15.94 10.46
CA THR A 52 3.00 14.80 11.25
C THR A 52 1.84 13.95 11.77
N ALA A 53 0.74 14.55 12.18
CA ALA A 53 -0.46 13.85 12.62
C ALA A 53 -1.10 13.05 11.48
N ILE A 54 -1.14 13.59 10.25
CA ILE A 54 -1.65 12.88 9.07
C ILE A 54 -0.80 11.65 8.78
N PHE A 55 0.53 11.82 8.67
CA PHE A 55 1.43 10.70 8.42
C PHE A 55 1.47 9.70 9.58
N GLY A 56 1.31 10.16 10.82
CA GLY A 56 1.21 9.30 11.99
C GLY A 56 -0.08 8.50 12.04
N GLY A 57 -1.20 9.12 11.66
CA GLY A 57 -2.47 8.41 11.47
C GLY A 57 -2.35 7.31 10.42
N LEU A 58 -1.75 7.62 9.25
CA LEU A 58 -1.47 6.64 8.20
C LEU A 58 -0.56 5.51 8.70
N ALA A 59 0.51 5.83 9.42
CA ALA A 59 1.42 4.83 10.00
C ALA A 59 0.71 3.93 11.03
N LEU A 60 -0.19 4.50 11.84
CA LEU A 60 -1.02 3.76 12.78
C LEU A 60 -2.00 2.82 12.08
N VAL A 61 -2.61 3.27 10.98
CA VAL A 61 -3.48 2.40 10.16
C VAL A 61 -2.67 1.24 9.61
N LEU A 62 -1.48 1.49 9.03
CA LEU A 62 -0.61 0.45 8.48
C LEU A 62 -0.12 -0.55 9.55
N LEU A 63 0.33 -0.06 10.70
CA LEU A 63 0.72 -0.93 11.81
C LEU A 63 -0.47 -1.68 12.38
N GLY A 64 -1.64 -1.05 12.41
CA GLY A 64 -2.90 -1.67 12.81
C GLY A 64 -3.26 -2.83 11.89
N THR A 65 -3.18 -2.66 10.57
CA THR A 65 -3.39 -3.75 9.61
C THR A 65 -2.36 -4.85 9.75
N LEU A 66 -1.07 -4.51 9.95
CA LEU A 66 -0.03 -5.52 10.19
C LEU A 66 -0.26 -6.28 11.49
N ASN A 67 -0.68 -5.62 12.56
CA ASN A 67 -0.96 -6.26 13.84
C ASN A 67 -2.23 -7.12 13.78
N VAL A 68 -3.29 -6.64 13.14
CA VAL A 68 -4.50 -7.45 12.89
C VAL A 68 -4.15 -8.67 12.03
N ALA A 69 -3.33 -8.50 10.99
CA ALA A 69 -2.84 -9.61 10.19
C ALA A 69 -2.00 -10.59 11.02
N ASN A 70 -1.13 -10.09 11.90
CA ASN A 70 -0.32 -10.95 12.77
C ASN A 70 -1.18 -11.71 13.79
N VAL A 71 -2.19 -11.05 14.40
CA VAL A 71 -3.08 -11.69 15.38
C VAL A 71 -4.02 -12.70 14.71
N MET A 72 -4.58 -12.36 13.55
CA MET A 72 -5.56 -13.23 12.85
C MET A 72 -4.89 -14.37 12.08
N PHE A 73 -3.66 -14.17 11.60
CA PHE A 73 -3.01 -15.07 10.67
C PHE A 73 -1.60 -15.52 11.09
N SER A 74 -1.09 -15.07 12.24
CA SER A 74 0.26 -15.40 12.76
C SER A 74 1.38 -15.16 11.74
N ILE A 75 1.22 -14.14 10.90
CA ILE A 75 2.17 -13.77 9.85
C ILE A 75 3.31 -12.97 10.49
N ASP A 76 4.20 -13.65 11.19
CA ASP A 76 5.47 -13.07 11.67
C ASP A 76 6.48 -13.02 10.51
N VAL A 77 6.29 -12.05 9.61
CA VAL A 77 7.13 -11.85 8.43
C VAL A 77 7.80 -10.48 8.51
N SER A 78 9.13 -10.46 8.36
CA SER A 78 9.91 -9.23 8.33
C SER A 78 9.48 -8.30 7.19
N ALA A 79 9.44 -6.99 7.45
CA ALA A 79 9.10 -5.97 6.46
C ALA A 79 9.98 -6.03 5.21
N SER A 80 11.26 -6.37 5.34
CA SER A 80 12.18 -6.51 4.19
C SER A 80 11.76 -7.64 3.25
N LYS A 81 11.32 -8.78 3.80
CA LYS A 81 10.80 -9.90 3.02
C LYS A 81 9.50 -9.52 2.31
N LEU A 82 8.60 -8.79 2.98
CA LEU A 82 7.35 -8.31 2.38
C LEU A 82 7.59 -7.35 1.20
N ILE A 83 8.58 -6.46 1.31
CA ILE A 83 8.96 -5.55 0.22
C ILE A 83 9.46 -6.34 -1.00
N VAL A 84 10.41 -7.26 -0.79
CA VAL A 84 10.95 -8.10 -1.87
C VAL A 84 9.83 -8.95 -2.51
N LEU A 85 8.98 -9.55 -1.69
CA LEU A 85 7.84 -10.34 -2.13
C LEU A 85 6.91 -9.53 -3.03
N THR A 86 6.59 -8.30 -2.59
CA THR A 86 5.71 -7.38 -3.33
C THR A 86 6.30 -7.03 -4.69
N VAL A 87 7.60 -6.72 -4.75
CA VAL A 87 8.30 -6.46 -6.03
C VAL A 87 8.22 -7.67 -6.95
N CYS A 88 8.49 -8.88 -6.44
CA CYS A 88 8.40 -10.10 -7.24
C CYS A 88 6.97 -10.38 -7.74
N TYR A 89 5.95 -10.14 -6.91
CA TYR A 89 4.55 -10.29 -7.33
C TYR A 89 4.20 -9.31 -8.44
N PHE A 90 4.61 -8.04 -8.32
CA PHE A 90 4.39 -7.06 -9.38
C PHE A 90 5.08 -7.45 -10.69
N ILE A 91 6.33 -7.93 -10.63
CA ILE A 91 7.03 -8.42 -11.82
C ILE A 91 6.20 -9.54 -12.47
N TYR A 92 5.76 -10.54 -11.70
CA TYR A 92 4.94 -11.62 -12.23
C TYR A 92 3.64 -11.11 -12.88
N LEU A 93 2.86 -10.28 -12.16
CA LEU A 93 1.59 -9.73 -12.62
C LEU A 93 1.76 -8.95 -13.94
N PHE A 94 2.82 -8.15 -14.06
CA PHE A 94 3.02 -7.33 -15.25
C PHE A 94 3.69 -8.05 -16.42
N THR A 95 4.31 -9.22 -16.22
CA THR A 95 5.10 -9.89 -17.27
C THR A 95 4.58 -11.27 -17.66
N ILE A 96 4.32 -12.13 -16.69
CA ILE A 96 4.09 -13.57 -16.93
C ILE A 96 2.61 -13.92 -16.85
N GLU A 97 1.81 -13.16 -16.09
CA GLU A 97 0.40 -13.45 -15.82
C GLU A 97 -0.48 -13.67 -17.07
N SER A 98 -0.16 -13.01 -18.18
CA SER A 98 -0.87 -13.16 -19.45
C SER A 98 -0.77 -14.57 -20.04
N VAL A 99 0.29 -15.32 -19.73
CA VAL A 99 0.51 -16.68 -20.24
C VAL A 99 -0.51 -17.67 -19.68
N PRO A 100 -0.64 -17.88 -18.36
CA PRO A 100 -1.66 -18.78 -17.81
C PRO A 100 -3.08 -18.31 -18.15
N GLU A 101 -3.34 -17.01 -18.18
CA GLU A 101 -4.64 -16.46 -18.59
C GLU A 101 -5.03 -16.91 -20.01
N THR A 102 -4.11 -16.76 -20.97
CA THR A 102 -4.34 -17.17 -22.36
C THR A 102 -4.59 -18.68 -22.49
N ILE A 103 -3.82 -19.49 -21.77
CA ILE A 103 -3.97 -20.96 -21.79
C ILE A 103 -5.33 -21.37 -21.22
N ILE A 104 -5.75 -20.78 -20.11
CA ILE A 104 -7.03 -21.09 -19.45
C ILE A 104 -8.20 -20.66 -20.33
N ASN A 105 -8.12 -19.47 -20.94
CA ASN A 105 -9.15 -18.97 -21.85
C ASN A 105 -9.30 -19.83 -23.10
N PHE A 106 -8.22 -20.46 -23.57
CA PHE A 106 -8.27 -21.42 -24.66
C PHE A 106 -8.92 -22.75 -24.26
N LEU A 107 -8.69 -23.21 -23.03
CA LEU A 107 -9.12 -24.54 -22.58
C LEU A 107 -10.58 -24.59 -22.14
N ILE A 108 -11.09 -23.50 -21.55
CA ILE A 108 -12.40 -23.44 -20.92
C ILE A 108 -13.18 -22.25 -21.47
N SER A 109 -14.43 -22.46 -21.88
CA SER A 109 -15.29 -21.38 -22.39
C SER A 109 -16.15 -20.69 -21.33
N ILE A 110 -16.23 -21.24 -20.11
CA ILE A 110 -17.09 -20.72 -19.04
C ILE A 110 -16.30 -19.69 -18.22
N LYS A 111 -16.70 -18.41 -18.31
CA LYS A 111 -15.98 -17.27 -17.70
C LYS A 111 -15.74 -17.40 -16.20
N LEU A 112 -16.74 -17.83 -15.42
CA LEU A 112 -16.58 -18.05 -13.98
C LEU A 112 -15.52 -19.12 -13.67
N PHE A 113 -15.47 -20.15 -14.50
CA PHE A 113 -14.53 -21.26 -14.31
C PHE A 113 -13.11 -20.86 -14.73
N GLN A 114 -12.97 -19.99 -15.75
CA GLN A 114 -11.69 -19.37 -16.11
C GLN A 114 -11.12 -18.57 -14.92
N GLN A 115 -11.93 -17.72 -14.28
CA GLN A 115 -11.51 -16.90 -13.14
C GLN A 115 -11.07 -17.73 -11.93
N ILE A 116 -11.84 -18.77 -11.58
CA ILE A 116 -11.50 -19.67 -10.47
C ILE A 116 -10.19 -20.41 -10.76
N LEU A 117 -10.02 -20.92 -11.99
CA LEU A 117 -8.81 -21.64 -12.37
C LEU A 117 -7.59 -20.72 -12.40
N LEU A 118 -7.76 -19.48 -12.88
CA LEU A 118 -6.71 -18.47 -12.88
C LEU A 118 -6.28 -18.12 -11.45
N ALA A 119 -7.23 -17.97 -10.53
CA ALA A 119 -6.93 -17.77 -9.12
C ALA A 119 -6.17 -18.96 -8.52
N LEU A 120 -6.50 -20.20 -8.89
CA LEU A 120 -5.75 -21.38 -8.42
C LEU A 120 -4.30 -21.39 -8.92
N VAL A 121 -4.08 -21.03 -10.19
CA VAL A 121 -2.73 -20.86 -10.74
C VAL A 121 -1.97 -19.74 -10.04
N ARG A 122 -2.64 -18.62 -9.73
CA ARG A 122 -2.03 -17.52 -8.95
C ARG A 122 -1.60 -17.97 -7.57
N ILE A 123 -2.42 -18.74 -6.86
CA ILE A 123 -2.05 -19.30 -5.55
C ILE A 123 -0.76 -20.13 -5.66
N LEU A 124 -0.66 -20.99 -6.68
CA LEU A 124 0.54 -21.80 -6.92
C LEU A 124 1.76 -20.92 -7.19
N VAL A 125 1.66 -19.97 -8.12
CA VAL A 125 2.80 -19.14 -8.52
C VAL A 125 3.23 -18.21 -7.39
N PHE A 126 2.29 -17.53 -6.73
CA PHE A 126 2.58 -16.70 -5.55
C PHE A 126 3.17 -17.51 -4.42
N GLY A 127 2.69 -18.74 -4.18
CA GLY A 127 3.27 -19.65 -3.20
C GLY A 127 4.72 -20.00 -3.52
N MET A 128 5.04 -20.28 -4.80
CA MET A 128 6.42 -20.52 -5.23
C MET A 128 7.30 -19.28 -5.03
N ILE A 129 6.82 -18.09 -5.41
CA ILE A 129 7.56 -16.84 -5.22
C ILE A 129 7.80 -16.57 -3.72
N ALA A 130 6.80 -16.77 -2.87
CA ALA A 130 6.91 -16.60 -1.42
C ALA A 130 7.94 -17.57 -0.80
N ALA A 131 7.94 -18.83 -1.25
CA ALA A 131 8.94 -19.81 -0.84
C ALA A 131 10.36 -19.40 -1.28
N LEU A 132 10.53 -18.85 -2.49
CA LEU A 132 11.83 -18.35 -2.98
C LEU A 132 12.36 -17.15 -2.17
N VAL A 133 11.47 -16.31 -1.62
CA VAL A 133 11.84 -15.20 -0.72
C VAL A 133 12.17 -15.71 0.70
N GLY A 134 11.98 -17.00 0.97
CA GLY A 134 12.33 -17.63 2.25
C GLY A 134 11.27 -17.42 3.33
N LEU A 135 9.98 -17.41 2.95
CA LEU A 135 8.87 -17.49 3.89
C LEU A 135 8.60 -18.96 4.25
N ASN A 136 8.09 -19.21 5.46
CA ASN A 136 7.66 -20.55 5.86
C ASN A 136 6.46 -21.01 5.02
N TYR A 137 6.21 -22.31 4.96
CA TYR A 137 5.13 -22.90 4.16
C TYR A 137 3.75 -22.29 4.51
N GLU A 138 3.40 -22.23 5.79
CA GLU A 138 2.13 -21.67 6.25
C GLU A 138 1.97 -20.19 5.85
N GLN A 139 3.00 -19.38 6.08
CA GLN A 139 3.02 -17.95 5.73
C GLN A 139 2.91 -17.75 4.22
N SER A 140 3.65 -18.56 3.45
CA SER A 140 3.66 -18.52 1.99
C SER A 140 2.28 -18.84 1.41
N LEU A 141 1.66 -19.92 1.91
CA LEU A 141 0.33 -20.34 1.47
C LEU A 141 -0.73 -19.29 1.81
N LEU A 142 -0.66 -18.71 3.01
CA LEU A 142 -1.62 -17.74 3.49
C LEU A 142 -1.53 -16.42 2.70
N ILE A 143 -0.32 -15.89 2.49
CA ILE A 143 -0.12 -14.67 1.69
C ILE A 143 -0.46 -14.91 0.22
N ALA A 144 -0.09 -16.05 -0.36
CA ALA A 144 -0.44 -16.42 -1.73
C ALA A 144 -1.96 -16.54 -1.92
N THR A 145 -2.65 -17.18 -0.97
CA THR A 145 -4.11 -17.31 -1.00
C THR A 145 -4.79 -15.96 -0.83
N GLY A 146 -4.37 -15.16 0.16
CA GLY A 146 -4.92 -13.82 0.39
C GLY A 146 -4.76 -12.91 -0.82
N SER A 147 -3.57 -12.87 -1.42
CA SER A 147 -3.30 -12.07 -2.61
C SER A 147 -4.10 -12.53 -3.84
N ALA A 148 -4.19 -13.84 -4.09
CA ALA A 148 -4.99 -14.38 -5.18
C ALA A 148 -6.49 -14.11 -5.01
N ILE A 149 -7.02 -14.21 -3.79
CA ILE A 149 -8.41 -13.87 -3.48
C ILE A 149 -8.68 -12.38 -3.74
N VAL A 150 -7.78 -11.49 -3.31
CA VAL A 150 -7.93 -10.04 -3.56
C VAL A 150 -8.00 -9.75 -5.06
N LEU A 151 -7.13 -10.38 -5.87
CA LEU A 151 -7.17 -10.22 -7.33
C LEU A 151 -8.45 -10.78 -7.94
N LEU A 152 -8.91 -11.94 -7.50
CA LEU A 152 -10.19 -12.51 -7.96
C LEU A 152 -11.37 -11.61 -7.62
N ILE A 153 -11.38 -10.98 -6.44
CA ILE A 153 -12.43 -10.01 -6.07
C ILE A 153 -12.37 -8.79 -6.98
N ILE A 154 -11.16 -8.26 -7.27
CA ILE A 154 -10.99 -7.12 -8.17
C ILE A 154 -11.52 -7.46 -9.58
N GLU A 155 -11.22 -8.65 -10.09
CA GLU A 155 -11.71 -9.11 -11.39
C GLU A 155 -13.23 -9.25 -11.42
N LEU A 156 -13.82 -9.87 -10.40
CA LEU A 156 -15.27 -9.98 -10.29
C LEU A 156 -15.92 -8.60 -10.26
N LEU A 157 -15.40 -7.67 -9.45
CA LEU A 157 -15.91 -6.30 -9.38
C LEU A 157 -15.81 -5.58 -10.74
N TYR A 158 -14.71 -5.75 -11.46
CA TYR A 158 -14.51 -5.16 -12.78
C TYR A 158 -15.52 -5.71 -13.79
N ASP A 159 -15.73 -7.02 -13.79
CA ASP A 159 -16.71 -7.71 -14.63
C ASP A 159 -18.15 -7.27 -14.34
N PHE A 160 -18.52 -7.15 -13.07
CA PHE A 160 -19.84 -6.69 -12.66
C PHE A 160 -20.11 -5.27 -13.16
N LYS A 161 -19.11 -4.38 -13.06
CA LYS A 161 -19.22 -3.00 -13.57
C LYS A 161 -19.33 -2.99 -15.09
N GLN A 162 -18.53 -3.77 -15.79
CA GLN A 162 -18.57 -3.83 -17.26
C GLN A 162 -19.93 -4.35 -17.77
N LYS A 163 -20.56 -5.26 -17.01
CA LYS A 163 -21.91 -5.77 -17.31
C LYS A 163 -23.02 -4.73 -17.05
N SER A 164 -22.83 -3.80 -16.10
CA SER A 164 -23.82 -2.73 -15.87
C SER A 164 -23.75 -1.61 -16.92
N ASP A 165 -22.59 -1.40 -17.53
CA ASP A 165 -22.37 -0.35 -18.54
C ASP A 165 -22.77 -0.80 -19.97
N GLN A 166 -23.10 -2.08 -20.17
CA GLN A 166 -23.70 -2.54 -21.43
C GLN A 166 -25.23 -2.42 -21.35
N PRO A 167 -25.87 -1.51 -22.12
CA PRO A 167 -27.32 -1.48 -22.18
C PRO A 167 -27.80 -2.83 -22.75
N SER A 168 -28.70 -3.47 -22.00
CA SER A 168 -29.47 -4.64 -22.43
C SER A 168 -30.02 -4.39 -23.84
N GLN A 169 -29.46 -5.11 -24.82
CA GLN A 169 -30.05 -5.26 -26.15
C GLN A 169 -31.25 -6.21 -26.08
#